data_AF-A0A3Z4X5V8-F1
#
_entry.id   AF-A0A3Z4X5V8-F1
#
_cell.length_a   1.000
_cell.length_b   1.000
_cell.length_c   1.000
_cell.angle_alpha   90.00
_cell.angle_beta   90.00
_cell.angle_gamma   90.00
#
_symmetry.space_group_name_H-M   'P 1'
#
loop_
_entity.id
_entity.type
_entity.pdbx_description
1 polymer ?
#
loop_
_entity_poly.entity_id
_entity_poly.type
_entity_poly.pdbx_seq_one_letter_code
_entity_poly.pdbx_strand_id
1 'polypeptide(L)'
;MMNYERKHAWQEKLRTGQIHSAQQVKMWVLPHGVICEMVQVGGLPILRNGKYDSMNTVLARLLADAGIMGTVILYSTATIPQNLSRWLTHWLSNDPSEDDPWLRSMTVTTMGQRPTKPLPFQVNVIEPAILEAGEVFEAIKHRSRDVSISQFLIEANDVTYRLEPVRRMDARIVDCTEFGYVLRTQGNHTFLASMLSRRVQGQLAHYKVSPADLVGTDVKVEYTMFTEGNRLCNFKSPVVYRSKALDALGDQNVPTYDGPYPFKSQASANRALLTVTRCKRAAITRTDGEIYGKDTESDAKLFSFRRGVKPGLYAATFEKGDDVEFWQFDSDFAVDAIDPDALVSVITDQIFYATGMSLLEIFLMYDARVPSQSVKT
;
A
#
# COMPACT_ATOMS: atom_id res chain seq x y z
N MET A 1 7.87 -18.72 8.23
CA MET A 1 6.98 -17.64 7.75
C MET A 1 5.59 -17.98 8.25
N MET A 2 4.89 -17.08 8.95
CA MET A 2 3.52 -17.35 9.36
C MET A 2 2.65 -17.48 8.11
N ASN A 3 2.24 -18.72 7.81
CA ASN A 3 1.42 -19.03 6.65
C ASN A 3 -0.02 -18.76 6.99
N TYR A 4 -0.45 -17.51 6.77
CA TYR A 4 -1.85 -17.14 6.93
C TYR A 4 -2.64 -17.46 5.66
N GLU A 5 -3.76 -18.16 5.84
CA GLU A 5 -4.75 -18.28 4.78
C GLU A 5 -5.45 -16.93 4.54
N ARG A 6 -6.01 -16.74 3.34
CA ARG A 6 -6.60 -15.46 2.92
C ARG A 6 -8.12 -15.50 2.97
N LYS A 7 -8.73 -14.32 2.83
CA LYS A 7 -10.19 -14.12 2.76
C LYS A 7 -10.92 -15.12 1.85
N HIS A 8 -10.38 -15.43 0.67
CA HIS A 8 -10.97 -16.42 -0.24
C HIS A 8 -11.07 -17.82 0.38
N ALA A 9 -10.01 -18.28 1.05
CA ALA A 9 -10.02 -19.59 1.69
C ALA A 9 -11.00 -19.63 2.87
N TRP A 10 -11.09 -18.54 3.66
CA TRP A 10 -12.13 -18.41 4.69
C TRP A 10 -13.55 -18.51 4.10
N GLN A 11 -13.84 -17.77 3.02
CA GLN A 11 -15.13 -17.81 2.34
C GLN A 11 -15.46 -19.20 1.82
N GLU A 12 -14.49 -19.88 1.22
CA GLU A 12 -14.67 -21.21 0.67
C GLU A 12 -14.94 -22.25 1.78
N LYS A 13 -14.22 -22.17 2.91
CA LYS A 13 -14.41 -23.06 4.05
C LYS A 13 -15.77 -22.86 4.73
N LEU A 14 -16.26 -21.63 4.82
CA LEU A 14 -17.63 -21.34 5.25
C LEU A 14 -18.66 -21.91 4.27
N ARG A 15 -18.46 -21.69 2.97
CA ARG A 15 -19.39 -22.13 1.91
C ARG A 15 -19.51 -23.65 1.83
N THR A 16 -18.39 -24.35 1.99
CA THR A 16 -18.32 -25.82 1.95
C THR A 16 -18.67 -26.49 3.27
N GLY A 17 -18.89 -25.71 4.33
CA GLY A 17 -19.20 -26.22 5.67
C GLY A 17 -18.00 -26.81 6.43
N GLN A 18 -16.78 -26.69 5.91
CA GLN A 18 -15.55 -27.05 6.64
C GLN A 18 -15.35 -26.21 7.90
N ILE A 19 -15.86 -24.97 7.89
CA ILE A 19 -16.09 -24.16 9.08
C ILE A 19 -17.59 -23.93 9.17
N HIS A 20 -18.23 -24.41 10.23
CA HIS A 20 -19.66 -24.22 10.42
C HIS A 20 -19.95 -22.77 10.80
N SER A 21 -21.06 -22.19 10.32
CA SER A 21 -21.38 -20.78 10.58
C SER A 21 -21.49 -20.45 12.08
N ALA A 22 -22.09 -21.34 12.87
CA ALA A 22 -22.21 -21.19 14.33
C ALA A 22 -20.94 -21.59 15.11
N GLN A 23 -19.85 -22.00 14.43
CA GLN A 23 -18.60 -22.34 15.10
C GLN A 23 -18.02 -21.09 15.77
N GLN A 24 -17.65 -21.21 17.04
CA GLN A 24 -16.95 -20.15 17.75
C GLN A 24 -15.50 -20.03 17.27
N VAL A 25 -15.09 -18.81 16.92
CA VAL A 25 -13.76 -18.50 16.42
C VAL A 25 -13.18 -17.30 17.16
N LYS A 26 -11.85 -17.21 17.22
CA LYS A 26 -11.15 -16.06 17.79
C LYS A 26 -10.83 -15.06 16.69
N MET A 27 -11.19 -13.80 16.89
CA MET A 27 -10.78 -12.69 16.03
C MET A 27 -9.90 -11.71 16.79
N TRP A 28 -8.67 -11.58 16.34
CA TRP A 28 -7.76 -10.54 16.77
C TRP A 28 -7.88 -9.33 15.84
N VAL A 29 -7.99 -8.15 16.44
CA VAL A 29 -8.10 -6.88 15.73
C VAL A 29 -6.78 -6.16 15.84
N LEU A 30 -6.08 -6.03 14.72
CA LEU A 30 -4.69 -5.58 14.73
C LEU A 30 -4.57 -4.11 14.34
N PRO A 31 -3.83 -3.29 15.10
CA PRO A 31 -3.50 -1.92 14.72
C PRO A 31 -2.52 -1.91 13.53
N HIS A 32 -2.21 -0.72 13.00
CA HIS A 32 -1.09 -0.55 12.06
C HIS A 32 0.23 -0.98 12.70
N GLY A 33 1.04 -1.69 11.93
CA GLY A 33 2.33 -2.17 12.39
C GLY A 33 2.88 -3.32 11.56
N VAL A 34 4.04 -3.81 12.00
CA VAL A 34 4.73 -4.96 11.44
C VAL A 34 4.49 -6.14 12.35
N ILE A 35 3.92 -7.21 11.81
CA ILE A 35 3.77 -8.46 12.52
C ILE A 35 5.15 -9.13 12.61
N CYS A 36 5.63 -9.29 13.81
CA CYS A 36 6.87 -9.95 14.15
C CYS A 36 6.61 -11.15 15.07
N GLU A 37 7.59 -12.03 15.15
CA GLU A 37 7.56 -13.20 16.02
C GLU A 37 8.76 -13.15 16.97
N MET A 38 8.48 -13.14 18.27
CA MET A 38 9.46 -13.33 19.33
C MET A 38 9.62 -14.83 19.59
N VAL A 39 10.81 -15.35 19.31
CA VAL A 39 11.18 -16.75 19.58
C VAL A 39 12.44 -16.81 20.42
N GLN A 40 12.67 -17.95 21.08
CA GLN A 40 13.89 -18.19 21.83
C GLN A 40 14.59 -19.42 21.26
N VAL A 41 15.86 -19.27 20.89
CA VAL A 41 16.68 -20.35 20.34
C VAL A 41 17.98 -20.41 21.12
N GLY A 42 18.25 -21.55 21.76
CA GLY A 42 19.45 -21.70 22.59
C GLY A 42 19.53 -20.68 23.75
N GLY A 43 18.39 -20.28 24.30
CA GLY A 43 18.32 -19.27 25.36
C GLY A 43 18.37 -17.82 24.87
N LEU A 44 18.73 -17.58 23.61
CA LEU A 44 18.82 -16.24 23.04
C LEU A 44 17.47 -15.78 22.48
N PRO A 45 17.01 -14.56 22.81
CA PRO A 45 15.81 -14.00 22.22
C PRO A 45 16.05 -13.57 20.79
N ILE A 46 15.14 -13.92 19.90
CA ILE A 46 15.17 -13.57 18.47
C ILE A 46 13.86 -12.88 18.12
N LEU A 47 13.97 -11.69 17.55
CA LEU A 47 12.84 -10.99 16.94
C LEU A 47 12.89 -11.20 15.43
N ARG A 48 11.90 -11.94 14.91
CA ARG A 48 11.76 -12.27 13.50
C ARG A 48 10.81 -11.32 12.79
N ASN A 49 11.29 -10.70 11.71
CA ASN A 49 10.51 -9.86 10.79
C ASN A 49 10.53 -10.49 9.40
N GLY A 50 9.50 -11.29 9.09
CA GLY A 50 9.40 -12.00 7.82
C GLY A 50 10.48 -13.08 7.66
N LYS A 51 11.51 -12.78 6.85
CA LYS A 51 12.68 -13.65 6.63
C LYS A 51 13.93 -13.19 7.39
N TYR A 52 13.88 -12.02 8.02
CA TYR A 52 15.00 -11.45 8.75
C TYR A 52 14.87 -11.81 10.23
N ASP A 53 15.90 -12.47 10.76
CA ASP A 53 15.99 -12.83 12.17
C ASP A 53 17.01 -11.90 12.85
N SER A 54 16.53 -11.07 13.78
CA SER A 54 17.40 -10.23 14.59
C SER A 54 17.65 -10.92 15.93
N MET A 55 18.89 -11.35 16.14
CA MET A 55 19.27 -12.15 17.29
C MET A 55 19.82 -11.26 18.40
N ASN A 56 19.30 -11.41 19.61
CA ASN A 56 19.82 -10.78 20.82
C ASN A 56 19.94 -9.25 20.77
N THR A 57 19.12 -8.58 19.95
CA THR A 57 19.04 -7.12 19.88
C THR A 57 18.47 -6.54 21.16
N VAL A 58 18.70 -5.25 21.42
CA VAL A 58 18.14 -4.55 22.59
C VAL A 58 16.63 -4.75 22.71
N LEU A 59 15.90 -4.60 21.60
CA LEU A 59 14.44 -4.75 21.58
C LEU A 59 14.03 -6.19 21.90
N ALA A 60 14.70 -7.19 21.33
CA ALA A 60 14.39 -8.59 21.57
C ALA A 60 14.64 -8.99 23.04
N ARG A 61 15.74 -8.53 23.63
CA ARG A 61 16.05 -8.76 25.06
C ARG A 61 15.02 -8.11 25.97
N LEU A 62 14.71 -6.83 25.75
CA LEU A 62 13.73 -6.11 26.55
C LEU A 62 12.37 -6.80 26.55
N LEU A 63 11.88 -7.22 25.37
CA LEU A 63 10.61 -7.94 25.24
C LEU A 63 10.65 -9.31 25.94
N ALA A 64 11.67 -10.12 25.68
CA ALA A 64 11.78 -11.46 26.25
C ALA A 64 11.87 -11.43 27.79
N ASP A 65 12.70 -10.54 28.33
CA ASP A 65 12.82 -10.37 29.77
C ASP A 65 11.52 -9.85 30.43
N ALA A 66 10.68 -9.14 29.66
CA ALA A 66 9.36 -8.70 30.11
C ALA A 66 8.29 -9.78 29.95
N GLY A 67 8.68 -11.01 29.61
CA GLY A 67 7.79 -12.14 29.42
C GLY A 67 6.98 -12.09 28.12
N ILE A 68 7.34 -11.23 27.16
CA ILE A 68 6.65 -11.09 25.89
C ILE A 68 7.29 -12.02 24.85
N MET A 69 6.57 -13.05 24.46
CA MET A 69 6.97 -14.04 23.46
C MET A 69 5.90 -14.23 22.38
N GLY A 70 6.21 -14.95 21.30
CA GLY A 70 5.27 -15.23 20.23
C GLY A 70 4.95 -13.99 19.37
N THR A 71 3.71 -13.86 18.92
CA THR A 71 3.34 -12.80 17.97
C THR A 71 3.28 -11.43 18.64
N VAL A 72 3.96 -10.45 18.04
CA VAL A 72 3.91 -9.03 18.44
C VAL A 72 3.74 -8.14 17.21
N ILE A 73 3.12 -6.98 17.39
CA ILE A 73 2.98 -5.97 16.35
C ILE A 73 3.76 -4.75 16.75
N LEU A 74 4.76 -4.41 15.95
CA LEU A 74 5.61 -3.26 16.17
C LEU A 74 5.13 -2.09 15.34
N TYR A 75 4.95 -0.93 15.95
CA TYR A 75 4.62 0.33 15.33
C TYR A 75 5.62 1.41 15.76
N SER A 76 5.88 2.38 14.89
CA SER A 76 6.60 3.60 15.24
C SER A 76 6.03 4.75 14.45
N THR A 77 5.85 5.89 15.12
CA THR A 77 5.43 7.15 14.48
C THR A 77 6.56 7.79 13.67
N ALA A 78 7.80 7.31 13.83
CA ALA A 78 8.98 7.75 13.09
C ALA A 78 8.89 7.53 11.58
N THR A 79 8.08 6.56 11.17
CA THR A 79 8.04 6.09 9.80
C THR A 79 6.62 5.79 9.38
N ILE A 80 6.35 5.99 8.09
CA ILE A 80 5.04 5.72 7.53
C ILE A 80 4.74 4.21 7.59
N PRO A 81 3.48 3.79 7.84
CA PRO A 81 3.14 2.38 8.02
C PRO A 81 3.62 1.45 6.89
N GLN A 82 3.65 1.93 5.64
CA GLN A 82 4.11 1.16 4.48
C GLN A 82 5.60 0.81 4.53
N ASN A 83 6.43 1.65 5.16
CA ASN A 83 7.89 1.48 5.24
C ASN A 83 8.36 0.79 6.52
N LEU A 84 7.48 0.68 7.50
CA LEU A 84 7.83 0.27 8.85
C LEU A 84 8.56 -1.08 8.92
N SER A 85 8.16 -2.09 8.13
CA SER A 85 8.84 -3.39 8.13
C SER A 85 10.29 -3.29 7.67
N ARG A 86 10.58 -2.45 6.66
CA ARG A 86 11.95 -2.27 6.17
C ARG A 86 12.78 -1.41 7.08
N TRP A 87 12.19 -0.32 7.56
CA TRP A 87 12.82 0.55 8.54
C TRP A 87 13.21 -0.26 9.78
N LEU A 88 12.32 -1.14 10.26
CA LEU A 88 12.59 -2.01 11.39
C LEU A 88 13.78 -2.94 11.12
N THR A 89 13.84 -3.60 9.95
CA THR A 89 15.00 -4.43 9.59
C THR A 89 16.29 -3.63 9.55
N HIS A 90 16.30 -2.46 8.90
CA HIS A 90 17.48 -1.59 8.83
C HIS A 90 17.92 -1.09 10.21
N TRP A 91 16.96 -0.66 11.03
CA TRP A 91 17.25 -0.17 12.37
C TRP A 91 17.83 -1.29 13.23
N LEU A 92 17.22 -2.48 13.24
CA LEU A 92 17.74 -3.64 13.97
C LEU A 92 19.11 -4.11 13.47
N SER A 93 19.42 -3.97 12.17
CA SER A 93 20.74 -4.34 11.63
C SER A 93 21.87 -3.39 12.04
N ASN A 94 21.54 -2.18 12.51
CA ASN A 94 22.51 -1.21 13.01
C ASN A 94 22.80 -1.36 14.52
N ASP A 95 22.31 -2.43 15.14
CA ASP A 95 22.48 -2.76 16.57
C ASP A 95 22.18 -1.57 17.51
N PRO A 96 20.91 -1.15 17.59
CA PRO A 96 20.54 0.03 18.36
C PRO A 96 20.76 -0.18 19.86
N SER A 97 21.14 0.89 20.56
CA SER A 97 21.32 0.89 22.02
C SER A 97 20.02 1.24 22.76
N GLU A 98 20.03 1.12 24.08
CA GLU A 98 18.89 1.51 24.94
C GLU A 98 18.59 3.01 24.92
N ASP A 99 19.59 3.83 24.58
CA ASP A 99 19.48 5.28 24.49
C ASP A 99 19.01 5.76 23.12
N ASP A 100 18.83 4.86 22.15
CA ASP A 100 18.36 5.23 20.81
C ASP A 100 16.97 5.90 20.91
N PRO A 101 16.83 7.16 20.43
CA PRO A 101 15.56 7.87 20.50
C PRO A 101 14.42 7.15 19.77
N TRP A 102 14.74 6.34 18.76
CA TRP A 102 13.74 5.55 18.04
C TRP A 102 13.12 4.45 18.90
N LEU A 103 13.87 3.89 19.86
CA LEU A 103 13.33 2.88 20.77
C LEU A 103 12.13 3.43 21.54
N ARG A 104 12.20 4.67 22.02
CA ARG A 104 11.12 5.33 22.79
C ARG A 104 9.91 5.70 21.92
N SER A 105 10.11 5.86 20.61
CA SER A 105 9.02 6.10 19.66
C SER A 105 8.19 4.86 19.35
N MET A 106 8.64 3.68 19.80
CA MET A 106 7.97 2.43 19.48
C MET A 106 6.69 2.24 20.28
N THR A 107 5.74 1.57 19.64
CA THR A 107 4.59 0.96 20.29
C THR A 107 4.59 -0.52 19.96
N VAL A 108 4.55 -1.36 20.98
CA VAL A 108 4.47 -2.82 20.83
C VAL A 108 3.08 -3.27 21.22
N THR A 109 2.36 -3.92 20.31
CA THR A 109 1.08 -4.54 20.61
C THR A 109 1.24 -6.04 20.78
N THR A 110 0.80 -6.59 21.90
CA THR A 110 0.89 -8.01 22.24
C THR A 110 -0.47 -8.70 22.15
N MET A 111 -0.43 -10.01 21.93
CA MET A 111 -1.62 -10.87 21.84
C MET A 111 -1.97 -11.40 23.24
N GLY A 112 -2.60 -10.57 24.08
CA GLY A 112 -3.03 -10.91 25.46
C GLY A 112 -1.91 -10.91 26.51
N GLN A 113 -0.65 -10.74 26.12
CA GLN A 113 0.48 -10.79 27.06
C GLN A 113 0.77 -9.41 27.68
N ARG A 114 0.68 -9.31 29.00
CA ARG A 114 1.08 -8.10 29.74
C ARG A 114 2.55 -8.16 30.12
N PRO A 115 3.32 -7.07 29.97
CA PRO A 115 4.71 -7.05 30.38
C PRO A 115 4.84 -7.24 31.89
N THR A 116 5.78 -8.08 32.31
CA THR A 116 6.07 -8.34 33.74
C THR A 116 6.97 -7.28 34.37
N LYS A 117 7.61 -6.43 33.56
CA LYS A 117 8.45 -5.32 33.99
C LYS A 117 8.23 -4.06 33.11
N PRO A 118 8.59 -2.87 33.61
CA PRO A 118 8.53 -1.65 32.82
C PRO A 118 9.41 -1.73 31.56
N LEU A 119 8.92 -1.14 30.47
CA LEU A 119 9.62 -1.06 29.19
C LEU A 119 9.78 0.41 28.77
N PRO A 120 10.83 0.76 28.02
CA PRO A 120 11.11 2.15 27.62
C PRO A 120 10.21 2.65 26.48
N PHE A 121 9.19 1.87 26.11
CA PHE A 121 8.26 2.13 25.02
C PHE A 121 6.84 1.70 25.41
N GLN A 122 5.85 2.18 24.67
CA GLN A 122 4.46 1.85 24.94
C GLN A 122 4.16 0.39 24.59
N VAL A 123 3.47 -0.31 25.50
CA VAL A 123 2.93 -1.65 25.25
C VAL A 123 1.41 -1.62 25.30
N ASN A 124 0.78 -2.00 24.19
CA ASN A 124 -0.66 -2.21 24.11
C ASN A 124 -0.94 -3.71 24.18
N VAL A 125 -2.00 -4.10 24.88
CA VAL A 125 -2.43 -5.50 24.94
C VAL A 125 -3.80 -5.59 24.29
N ILE A 126 -3.90 -6.40 23.24
CA ILE A 126 -5.19 -6.71 22.61
C ILE A 126 -5.65 -8.09 23.06
N GLU A 127 -6.96 -8.26 23.11
CA GLU A 127 -7.63 -9.52 23.43
C GLU A 127 -8.45 -9.99 22.23
N PRO A 128 -8.61 -11.31 22.01
CA PRO A 128 -9.42 -11.81 20.92
C PRO A 128 -10.90 -11.61 21.24
N ALA A 129 -11.66 -11.17 20.24
CA ALA A 129 -13.11 -11.28 20.29
C ALA A 129 -13.50 -12.73 19.96
N ILE A 130 -14.43 -13.30 20.73
CA ILE A 130 -15.06 -14.58 20.42
C ILE A 130 -16.36 -14.29 19.69
N LEU A 131 -16.54 -14.88 18.52
CA LEU A 131 -17.76 -14.73 17.72
C LEU A 131 -18.04 -15.98 16.88
N GLU A 132 -19.24 -16.05 16.33
CA GLU A 132 -19.59 -17.07 15.36
C GLU A 132 -18.90 -16.82 14.01
N ALA A 133 -18.43 -17.88 13.36
CA ALA A 133 -17.72 -17.79 12.09
C ALA A 133 -18.54 -17.08 10.98
N GLY A 134 -19.87 -17.23 11.02
CA GLY A 134 -20.79 -16.53 10.12
C GLY A 134 -20.82 -15.01 10.29
N GLU A 135 -20.46 -14.50 11.47
CA GLU A 135 -20.51 -13.07 11.80
C GLU A 135 -19.21 -12.31 11.46
N VAL A 136 -18.13 -13.03 11.11
CA VAL A 136 -16.79 -12.46 10.88
C VAL A 136 -16.81 -11.31 9.87
N PHE A 137 -17.55 -11.43 8.78
CA PHE A 137 -17.58 -10.37 7.77
C PHE A 137 -18.33 -9.11 8.20
N GLU A 138 -19.43 -9.25 8.93
CA GLU A 138 -20.13 -8.08 9.49
C GLU A 138 -19.31 -7.43 10.61
N ALA A 139 -18.63 -8.22 11.43
CA ALA A 139 -17.69 -7.71 12.43
C ALA A 139 -16.53 -6.93 11.79
N ILE A 140 -15.92 -7.45 10.72
CA ILE A 140 -14.87 -6.75 9.96
C ILE A 140 -15.41 -5.44 9.41
N LYS A 141 -16.58 -5.46 8.76
CA LYS A 141 -17.20 -4.27 8.15
C LYS A 141 -17.52 -3.19 9.18
N HIS A 142 -18.01 -3.58 10.36
CA HIS A 142 -18.27 -2.64 11.45
C HIS A 142 -16.97 -2.03 11.99
N ARG A 143 -15.98 -2.87 12.30
CA ARG A 143 -14.69 -2.45 12.87
C ARG A 143 -13.83 -1.67 11.87
N SER A 144 -13.93 -1.93 10.57
CA SER A 144 -13.16 -1.25 9.52
C SER A 144 -13.43 0.26 9.41
N ARG A 145 -14.44 0.79 10.12
CA ARG A 145 -14.68 2.23 10.27
C ARG A 145 -13.57 2.92 11.04
N ASP A 146 -12.92 2.20 11.96
CA ASP A 146 -11.74 2.69 12.65
C ASP A 146 -10.52 2.60 11.73
N VAL A 147 -9.99 3.78 11.38
CA VAL A 147 -8.87 3.92 10.46
C VAL A 147 -7.55 3.40 11.05
N SER A 148 -7.46 3.20 12.38
CA SER A 148 -6.28 2.66 13.07
C SER A 148 -6.12 1.14 12.90
N ILE A 149 -7.20 0.43 12.54
CA ILE A 149 -7.18 -1.02 12.35
C ILE A 149 -6.60 -1.35 10.99
N SER A 150 -5.53 -2.13 10.98
CA SER A 150 -4.86 -2.51 9.74
C SER A 150 -5.31 -3.85 9.21
N GLN A 151 -5.62 -4.81 10.08
CA GLN A 151 -5.80 -6.23 9.74
C GLN A 151 -6.61 -6.97 10.80
N PHE A 152 -7.10 -8.15 10.42
CA PHE A 152 -7.75 -9.10 11.31
C PHE A 152 -7.06 -10.46 11.19
N LEU A 153 -6.80 -11.11 12.32
CA LEU A 153 -6.42 -12.53 12.35
C LEU A 153 -7.58 -13.34 12.92
N ILE A 154 -8.06 -14.31 12.17
CA ILE A 154 -9.10 -15.23 12.59
C ILE A 154 -8.46 -16.58 12.85
N GLU A 155 -8.66 -17.16 14.03
CA GLU A 155 -8.19 -18.50 14.35
C GLU A 155 -9.37 -19.48 14.36
N ALA A 156 -9.28 -20.52 13.52
CA ALA A 156 -10.25 -21.60 13.47
C ALA A 156 -9.57 -22.91 13.03
N ASN A 157 -9.82 -23.99 13.76
CA ASN A 157 -9.31 -25.35 13.44
C ASN A 157 -7.77 -25.36 13.24
N ASP A 158 -7.03 -24.74 14.16
CA ASP A 158 -5.57 -24.58 14.12
C ASP A 158 -5.02 -23.84 12.88
N VAL A 159 -5.89 -23.23 12.09
CA VAL A 159 -5.53 -22.37 10.96
C VAL A 159 -5.78 -20.92 11.33
N THR A 160 -4.81 -20.05 11.01
CA THR A 160 -4.96 -18.60 11.13
C THR A 160 -5.20 -17.96 9.76
N TYR A 161 -6.27 -17.19 9.64
CA TYR A 161 -6.66 -16.47 8.44
C TYR A 161 -6.36 -14.99 8.62
N ARG A 162 -5.72 -14.38 7.62
CA ARG A 162 -5.43 -12.95 7.56
C ARG A 162 -6.41 -12.27 6.62
N LEU A 163 -7.26 -11.43 7.20
CA LEU A 163 -8.27 -10.65 6.50
C LEU A 163 -7.94 -9.15 6.60
N GLU A 164 -8.34 -8.40 5.59
CA GLU A 164 -8.08 -6.96 5.48
C GLU A 164 -9.36 -6.15 5.77
N PRO A 165 -9.22 -4.92 6.30
CA PRO A 165 -10.32 -4.00 6.46
C PRO A 165 -11.05 -3.74 5.15
N VAL A 166 -12.36 -3.55 5.25
CA VAL A 166 -13.21 -3.16 4.13
C VAL A 166 -13.59 -1.71 4.33
N ARG A 167 -12.88 -0.81 3.62
CA ARG A 167 -13.13 0.63 3.67
C ARG A 167 -13.65 1.11 2.34
N ARG A 168 -14.54 2.10 2.36
CA ARG A 168 -15.21 2.61 1.17
C ARG A 168 -15.22 4.13 1.16
N MET A 169 -15.03 4.70 -0.02
CA MET A 169 -15.21 6.12 -0.27
C MET A 169 -15.95 6.34 -1.58
N ASP A 170 -16.53 7.52 -1.74
CA ASP A 170 -17.06 8.01 -3.01
C ASP A 170 -15.93 8.74 -3.78
N ALA A 171 -15.87 8.50 -5.08
CA ALA A 171 -14.96 9.18 -6.00
C ALA A 171 -15.63 9.38 -7.36
N ARG A 172 -15.15 10.37 -8.12
CA ARG A 172 -15.60 10.63 -9.48
C ARG A 172 -14.57 10.10 -10.48
N ILE A 173 -15.02 9.43 -11.53
CA ILE A 173 -14.17 9.06 -12.66
C ILE A 173 -13.87 10.34 -13.44
N VAL A 174 -12.61 10.75 -13.49
CA VAL A 174 -12.18 11.93 -14.25
C VAL A 174 -11.54 11.57 -15.58
N ASP A 175 -11.03 10.34 -15.72
CA ASP A 175 -10.48 9.82 -16.97
C ASP A 175 -10.52 8.27 -16.98
N CYS A 176 -10.45 7.67 -18.16
CA CYS A 176 -10.38 6.23 -18.39
C CYS A 176 -9.19 5.90 -19.29
N THR A 177 -8.18 5.26 -18.71
CA THR A 177 -6.91 4.94 -19.39
C THR A 177 -6.85 3.46 -19.74
N GLU A 178 -5.85 3.04 -20.52
CA GLU A 178 -5.62 1.62 -20.79
C GLU A 178 -5.27 0.82 -19.52
N PHE A 179 -4.86 1.49 -18.43
CA PHE A 179 -4.43 0.87 -17.17
C PHE A 179 -5.49 0.92 -16.06
N GLY A 180 -6.57 1.67 -16.24
CA GLY A 180 -7.60 1.84 -15.21
C GLY A 180 -8.30 3.20 -15.25
N TYR A 181 -9.20 3.39 -14.28
CA TYR A 181 -9.85 4.67 -14.07
C TYR A 181 -8.97 5.62 -13.28
N VAL A 182 -8.90 6.87 -13.73
CA VAL A 182 -8.37 7.96 -12.91
C VAL A 182 -9.53 8.52 -12.11
N LEU A 183 -9.38 8.48 -10.79
CA LEU A 183 -10.42 8.83 -9.85
C LEU A 183 -10.02 10.07 -9.06
N ARG A 184 -10.99 10.93 -8.76
CA ARG A 184 -10.83 12.08 -7.88
C ARG A 184 -11.79 12.00 -6.70
N THR A 185 -11.25 12.12 -5.49
CA THR A 185 -12.07 12.17 -4.27
C THR A 185 -12.61 13.59 -4.02
N GLN A 186 -13.54 13.72 -3.07
CA GLN A 186 -14.00 15.04 -2.61
C GLN A 186 -12.87 15.87 -1.98
N GLY A 187 -11.88 15.24 -1.37
CA GLY A 187 -10.66 15.87 -0.86
C GLY A 187 -9.63 16.21 -1.95
N ASN A 188 -10.02 16.13 -3.23
CA ASN A 188 -9.19 16.43 -4.40
C ASN A 188 -7.96 15.51 -4.60
N HIS A 189 -7.88 14.39 -3.89
CA HIS A 189 -6.87 13.36 -4.17
C HIS A 189 -7.18 12.70 -5.50
N THR A 190 -6.20 12.69 -6.41
CA THR A 190 -6.31 12.05 -7.73
C THR A 190 -5.42 10.81 -7.76
N PHE A 191 -5.97 9.65 -8.16
CA PHE A 191 -5.24 8.39 -8.16
C PHE A 191 -5.77 7.44 -9.25
N LEU A 192 -4.97 6.44 -9.63
CA LEU A 192 -5.36 5.40 -10.56
C LEU A 192 -5.98 4.21 -9.80
N ALA A 193 -7.17 3.77 -10.23
CA ALA A 193 -7.77 2.51 -9.82
C ALA A 193 -7.74 1.53 -11.00
N SER A 194 -6.77 0.63 -10.98
CA SER A 194 -6.61 -0.43 -11.97
C SER A 194 -7.51 -1.64 -11.74
N MET A 195 -8.16 -1.74 -10.57
CA MET A 195 -9.01 -2.86 -10.17
C MET A 195 -10.50 -2.54 -10.20
N LEU A 196 -11.30 -3.43 -10.81
CA LEU A 196 -12.75 -3.41 -10.84
C LEU A 196 -13.28 -4.67 -10.16
N SER A 197 -14.34 -4.52 -9.36
CA SER A 197 -15.05 -5.69 -8.86
C SER A 197 -15.71 -6.49 -10.01
N ARG A 198 -15.89 -7.80 -9.82
CA ARG A 198 -16.61 -8.65 -10.79
C ARG A 198 -18.03 -8.15 -11.06
N ARG A 199 -18.69 -7.54 -10.07
CA ARG A 199 -20.01 -6.93 -10.24
C ARG A 199 -19.98 -5.81 -11.27
N VAL A 200 -19.04 -4.88 -11.15
CA VAL A 200 -18.92 -3.75 -12.10
C VAL A 200 -18.58 -4.27 -13.50
N GLN A 201 -17.69 -5.25 -13.60
CA GLN A 201 -17.36 -5.90 -14.88
C GLN A 201 -18.59 -6.58 -15.52
N GLY A 202 -19.38 -7.29 -14.71
CA GLY A 202 -20.63 -7.92 -15.16
C GLY A 202 -21.67 -6.90 -15.61
N GLN A 203 -21.81 -5.77 -14.91
CA GLN A 203 -22.72 -4.69 -15.30
C GLN A 203 -22.29 -4.04 -16.63
N LEU A 204 -21.00 -3.74 -16.80
CA LEU A 204 -20.46 -3.20 -18.06
C LEU A 204 -20.78 -4.13 -19.23
N ALA A 205 -20.54 -5.44 -19.06
CA ALA A 205 -20.81 -6.43 -20.10
C ALA A 205 -22.31 -6.59 -20.39
N HIS A 206 -23.14 -6.67 -19.35
CA HIS A 206 -24.59 -6.84 -19.45
C HIS A 206 -25.25 -5.68 -20.20
N TYR A 207 -24.89 -4.44 -19.83
CA TYR A 207 -25.44 -3.23 -20.46
C TYR A 207 -24.70 -2.83 -21.74
N LYS A 208 -23.65 -3.57 -22.14
CA LYS A 208 -22.79 -3.26 -23.30
C LYS A 208 -22.21 -1.84 -23.23
N VAL A 209 -21.86 -1.41 -22.02
CA VAL A 209 -21.26 -0.11 -21.72
C VAL A 209 -19.75 -0.31 -21.69
N SER A 210 -19.01 0.53 -22.41
CA SER A 210 -17.56 0.51 -22.35
C SER A 210 -17.08 1.19 -21.06
N PRO A 211 -15.88 0.87 -20.54
CA PRO A 211 -15.35 1.58 -19.39
C PRO A 211 -15.31 3.11 -19.57
N ALA A 212 -14.94 3.59 -20.76
CA ALA A 212 -14.83 5.01 -21.07
C ALA A 212 -16.17 5.77 -20.95
N ASP A 213 -17.30 5.10 -21.18
CA ASP A 213 -18.64 5.70 -21.06
C ASP A 213 -19.00 6.08 -19.60
N LEU A 214 -18.24 5.59 -18.62
CA LEU A 214 -18.42 5.94 -17.20
C LEU A 214 -17.64 7.18 -16.78
N VAL A 215 -16.84 7.79 -17.66
CA VAL A 215 -16.13 9.03 -17.34
C VAL A 215 -17.13 10.13 -16.97
N GLY A 216 -16.81 10.87 -15.92
CA GLY A 216 -17.68 11.90 -15.35
C GLY A 216 -18.72 11.37 -14.36
N THR A 217 -18.83 10.06 -14.15
CA THR A 217 -19.78 9.46 -13.20
C THR A 217 -19.16 9.19 -11.82
N ASP A 218 -20.03 9.02 -10.83
CA ASP A 218 -19.65 8.68 -9.47
C ASP A 218 -19.56 7.17 -9.26
N VAL A 219 -18.50 6.76 -8.57
CA VAL A 219 -18.26 5.38 -8.15
C VAL A 219 -17.99 5.29 -6.66
N LYS A 220 -18.16 4.07 -6.12
CA LYS A 220 -17.64 3.74 -4.81
C LYS A 220 -16.39 2.89 -4.93
N VAL A 221 -15.35 3.32 -4.24
CA VAL A 221 -14.03 2.68 -4.22
C VAL A 221 -13.84 1.98 -2.90
N GLU A 222 -13.54 0.68 -2.95
CA GLU A 222 -13.07 -0.09 -1.82
C GLU A 222 -11.55 0.01 -1.72
N TYR A 223 -11.00 0.17 -0.53
CA TYR A 223 -9.55 0.25 -0.31
C TYR A 223 -9.16 -0.36 1.04
N THR A 224 -7.88 -0.71 1.18
CA THR A 224 -7.37 -1.41 2.37
C THR A 224 -6.74 -0.45 3.38
N MET A 225 -6.07 0.59 2.89
CA MET A 225 -5.38 1.58 3.69
C MET A 225 -5.41 2.93 2.97
N PHE A 226 -5.58 3.99 3.76
CA PHE A 226 -5.35 5.37 3.33
C PHE A 226 -4.17 5.89 4.13
N THR A 227 -3.31 6.68 3.47
CA THR A 227 -2.20 7.33 4.17
C THR A 227 -2.17 8.78 3.77
N GLU A 228 -2.37 9.63 4.77
CA GLU A 228 -2.36 11.06 4.63
C GLU A 228 -0.98 11.60 4.21
N GLY A 229 -0.98 12.84 3.73
CA GLY A 229 0.18 13.55 3.19
C GLY A 229 0.15 13.69 1.67
N ASN A 230 1.08 14.48 1.14
CA ASN A 230 1.27 14.61 -0.29
C ASN A 230 1.94 13.34 -0.83
N ARG A 231 1.25 12.60 -1.70
CA ARG A 231 1.74 11.33 -2.25
C ARG A 231 1.28 11.16 -3.69
N LEU A 232 2.05 10.40 -4.46
CA LEU A 232 1.62 9.97 -5.79
C LEU A 232 0.31 9.17 -5.75
N CYS A 233 0.12 8.31 -4.74
CA CYS A 233 -1.16 7.67 -4.45
C CYS A 233 -1.34 7.43 -2.94
N ASN A 234 -2.40 8.03 -2.37
CA ASN A 234 -2.73 7.88 -0.94
C ASN A 234 -3.46 6.57 -0.61
N PHE A 235 -3.93 5.83 -1.60
CA PHE A 235 -4.79 4.66 -1.42
C PHE A 235 -4.06 3.36 -1.76
N LYS A 236 -4.13 2.40 -0.84
CA LYS A 236 -3.60 1.06 -1.07
C LYS A 236 -4.67 0.14 -1.62
N SER A 237 -4.39 -0.46 -2.77
CA SER A 237 -5.26 -1.42 -3.46
C SER A 237 -6.67 -0.88 -3.72
N PRO A 238 -6.82 0.31 -4.36
CA PRO A 238 -8.14 0.84 -4.67
C PRO A 238 -8.85 -0.04 -5.70
N VAL A 239 -10.09 -0.44 -5.39
CA VAL A 239 -10.96 -1.22 -6.26
C VAL A 239 -12.26 -0.46 -6.50
N VAL A 240 -12.62 -0.21 -7.75
CA VAL A 240 -13.97 0.29 -8.07
C VAL A 240 -14.96 -0.84 -7.81
N TYR A 241 -15.63 -0.76 -6.65
CA TYR A 241 -16.50 -1.82 -6.16
C TYR A 241 -17.94 -1.65 -6.66
N ARG A 242 -18.35 -0.42 -7.00
CA ARG A 242 -19.72 -0.11 -7.40
C ARG A 242 -19.76 1.14 -8.28
N SER A 243 -20.58 1.15 -9.31
CA SER A 243 -20.86 2.34 -10.15
C SER A 243 -22.30 2.79 -9.95
N LYS A 244 -22.50 4.08 -9.60
CA LYS A 244 -23.84 4.63 -9.41
C LYS A 244 -24.59 4.71 -10.74
N ALA A 245 -23.89 5.02 -11.83
CA ALA A 245 -24.47 5.09 -13.17
C ALA A 245 -24.97 3.72 -13.65
N LEU A 246 -24.18 2.66 -13.45
CA LEU A 246 -24.61 1.30 -13.82
C LEU A 246 -25.76 0.78 -12.96
N ASP A 247 -25.81 1.15 -11.68
CA ASP A 247 -26.93 0.79 -10.81
C ASP A 247 -28.23 1.49 -11.23
N ALA A 248 -28.16 2.71 -11.75
CA ALA A 248 -29.32 3.46 -12.22
C ALA A 248 -29.98 2.84 -13.46
N LEU A 249 -29.31 1.91 -14.14
CA LEU A 249 -29.85 1.17 -15.29
C LEU A 249 -30.85 0.06 -14.90
N GLY A 250 -31.01 -0.23 -13.60
CA GLY A 250 -32.22 -0.87 -13.06
C GLY A 250 -32.19 -2.39 -12.84
N ASP A 251 -31.26 -3.14 -13.44
CA ASP A 251 -31.19 -4.59 -13.21
C ASP A 251 -30.39 -4.94 -11.95
N GLN A 252 -31.04 -5.58 -10.98
CA GLN A 252 -30.38 -6.10 -9.77
C GLN A 252 -29.67 -7.44 -10.02
N ASN A 253 -30.11 -8.19 -11.03
CA ASN A 253 -29.55 -9.50 -11.40
C ASN A 253 -28.43 -9.32 -12.44
N VAL A 254 -27.24 -8.99 -11.94
CA VAL A 254 -26.03 -8.91 -12.77
C VAL A 254 -25.47 -10.33 -12.95
N PRO A 255 -25.32 -10.82 -14.20
CA PRO A 255 -24.69 -12.11 -14.46
C PRO A 255 -23.25 -12.17 -13.92
N THR A 256 -22.78 -13.36 -13.56
CA THR A 256 -21.36 -13.58 -13.26
C THR A 256 -20.51 -13.25 -14.49
N TYR A 257 -19.40 -12.56 -14.26
CA TYR A 257 -18.48 -12.14 -15.31
C TYR A 257 -17.23 -13.04 -15.34
N ASP A 258 -17.06 -13.75 -16.45
CA ASP A 258 -15.90 -14.60 -16.74
C ASP A 258 -15.13 -14.13 -18.00
N GLY A 259 -15.41 -12.90 -18.46
CA GLY A 259 -14.77 -12.30 -19.62
C GLY A 259 -13.36 -11.73 -19.35
N PRO A 260 -12.71 -11.18 -20.39
CA PRO A 260 -11.39 -10.60 -20.26
C PRO A 260 -11.40 -9.33 -19.41
N TYR A 261 -10.39 -9.16 -18.57
CA TYR A 261 -10.28 -7.94 -17.76
C TYR A 261 -10.12 -6.69 -18.66
N PRO A 262 -10.85 -5.58 -18.41
CA PRO A 262 -10.93 -4.47 -19.35
C PRO A 262 -9.68 -3.58 -19.41
N PHE A 263 -8.77 -3.71 -18.44
CA PHE A 263 -7.55 -2.90 -18.38
C PHE A 263 -6.30 -3.74 -18.52
N LYS A 264 -5.22 -3.13 -19.03
CA LYS A 264 -3.90 -3.74 -19.08
C LYS A 264 -3.28 -3.77 -17.68
N SER A 265 -2.58 -4.86 -17.38
CA SER A 265 -1.74 -4.90 -16.17
C SER A 265 -0.58 -3.93 -16.32
N GLN A 266 -0.35 -3.12 -15.29
CA GLN A 266 0.93 -2.46 -15.14
C GLN A 266 2.00 -3.50 -14.78
N ALA A 267 3.25 -3.25 -15.17
CA ALA A 267 4.36 -4.05 -14.71
C ALA A 267 4.41 -3.99 -13.18
N SER A 268 4.46 -5.15 -12.52
CA SER A 268 4.58 -5.17 -11.07
C SER A 268 5.90 -4.52 -10.70
N ALA A 269 5.85 -3.35 -10.07
CA ALA A 269 7.01 -2.83 -9.37
C ALA A 269 7.51 -3.90 -8.40
N ASN A 270 8.83 -3.98 -8.26
CA ASN A 270 9.46 -4.78 -7.23
C ASN A 270 8.86 -4.36 -5.89
N ARG A 271 8.72 -5.30 -4.94
CA ARG A 271 8.03 -5.00 -3.67
C ARG A 271 8.72 -3.88 -2.90
N ALA A 272 10.02 -3.67 -3.14
CA ALA A 272 10.85 -2.62 -2.56
C ALA A 272 10.31 -1.21 -2.89
N LEU A 273 10.25 -0.32 -1.91
CA LEU A 273 9.74 1.04 -2.06
C LEU A 273 10.89 1.97 -2.44
N LEU A 274 10.61 2.92 -3.33
CA LEU A 274 11.52 4.02 -3.61
C LEU A 274 11.43 5.02 -2.46
N THR A 275 12.57 5.49 -1.96
CA THR A 275 12.60 6.50 -0.88
C THR A 275 13.38 7.72 -1.32
N VAL A 276 12.92 8.90 -0.87
CA VAL A 276 13.57 10.19 -1.12
C VAL A 276 15.04 10.16 -0.70
N THR A 277 15.36 9.53 0.44
CA THR A 277 16.74 9.38 0.92
C THR A 277 17.63 8.59 -0.04
N ARG A 278 17.13 7.51 -0.64
CA ARG A 278 17.89 6.74 -1.65
C ARG A 278 18.08 7.56 -2.92
N CYS A 279 17.03 8.25 -3.37
CA CYS A 279 17.10 9.14 -4.53
C CYS A 279 18.08 10.30 -4.35
N LYS A 280 18.21 10.84 -3.13
CA LYS A 280 19.14 11.94 -2.83
C LYS A 280 20.61 11.58 -3.10
N ARG A 281 20.99 10.31 -3.03
CA ARG A 281 22.37 9.85 -3.28
C ARG A 281 22.56 9.27 -4.69
N ALA A 282 21.54 9.40 -5.54
CA ALA A 282 21.55 8.74 -6.84
C ALA A 282 22.53 9.41 -7.80
N ALA A 283 23.44 8.65 -8.41
CA ALA A 283 24.22 9.15 -9.53
C ALA A 283 23.29 9.31 -10.75
N ILE A 284 23.13 10.54 -11.24
CA ILE A 284 22.29 10.83 -12.40
C ILE A 284 23.08 10.58 -13.68
N THR A 285 22.53 9.75 -14.56
CA THR A 285 23.05 9.48 -15.90
C THR A 285 22.02 9.88 -16.94
N ARG A 286 22.49 10.38 -18.08
CA ARG A 286 21.67 10.68 -19.25
C ARG A 286 22.15 9.86 -20.43
N THR A 287 21.20 9.27 -21.14
CA THR A 287 21.39 8.62 -22.43
C THR A 287 20.40 9.23 -23.44
N ASP A 288 20.48 8.81 -24.71
CA ASP A 288 19.53 9.27 -25.72
C ASP A 288 18.10 8.81 -25.38
N GLY A 289 17.27 9.78 -24.96
CA GLY A 289 15.85 9.57 -24.66
C GLY A 289 15.54 9.11 -23.23
N GLU A 290 16.53 8.98 -22.35
CA GLU A 290 16.33 8.60 -20.95
C GLU A 290 17.26 9.36 -19.99
N ILE A 291 16.71 9.75 -18.84
CA ILE A 291 17.46 10.23 -17.67
C ILE A 291 17.18 9.26 -16.55
N TYR A 292 18.19 8.76 -15.85
CA TYR A 292 17.96 7.84 -14.75
C TYR A 292 18.92 8.04 -13.59
N GLY A 293 18.44 7.74 -12.39
CA GLY A 293 19.24 7.76 -11.17
C GLY A 293 19.66 6.34 -10.79
N LYS A 294 20.95 6.14 -10.49
CA LYS A 294 21.51 4.89 -10.00
C LYS A 294 21.94 4.98 -8.55
N ASP A 295 21.71 3.92 -7.80
CA ASP A 295 22.29 3.73 -6.48
C ASP A 295 23.80 3.52 -6.63
N THR A 296 24.62 4.37 -6.02
CA THR A 296 26.09 4.29 -6.15
C THR A 296 26.68 3.04 -5.51
N GLU A 297 26.00 2.49 -4.50
CA GLU A 297 26.49 1.32 -3.75
C GLU A 297 26.14 0.01 -4.45
N SER A 298 24.94 -0.08 -5.03
CA SER A 298 24.43 -1.33 -5.61
C SER A 298 24.32 -1.34 -7.13
N ASP A 299 24.67 -0.24 -7.81
CA ASP A 299 24.44 0.04 -9.24
C ASP A 299 22.96 -0.13 -9.69
N ALA A 300 22.03 -0.19 -8.73
CA ALA A 300 20.62 -0.43 -9.03
C ALA A 300 19.99 0.83 -9.62
N LYS A 301 19.24 0.68 -10.71
CA LYS A 301 18.44 1.77 -11.29
C LYS A 301 17.27 2.10 -10.35
N LEU A 302 17.32 3.27 -9.73
CA LEU A 302 16.33 3.69 -8.74
C LEU A 302 15.07 4.25 -9.41
N PHE A 303 15.24 5.10 -10.42
CA PHE A 303 14.16 5.69 -11.19
C PHE A 303 14.65 6.07 -12.59
N SER A 304 13.71 6.22 -13.51
CA SER A 304 13.96 6.73 -14.86
C SER A 304 12.89 7.71 -15.31
N PHE A 305 13.32 8.70 -16.06
CA PHE A 305 12.49 9.57 -16.88
C PHE A 305 12.72 9.21 -18.33
N ARG A 306 11.67 8.85 -19.07
CA ARG A 306 11.74 8.52 -20.50
C ARG A 306 10.90 9.46 -21.32
N ARG A 307 11.31 9.74 -22.55
CA ARG A 307 10.49 10.51 -23.48
C ARG A 307 9.22 9.76 -23.86
N GLY A 308 8.13 10.52 -23.98
CA GLY A 308 6.80 9.99 -24.29
C GLY A 308 6.02 9.71 -23.01
N VAL A 309 4.92 10.44 -22.83
CA VAL A 309 4.00 10.27 -21.69
C VAL A 309 2.77 9.50 -22.14
N LYS A 310 2.19 8.74 -21.21
CA LYS A 310 0.94 8.00 -21.44
C LYS A 310 -0.05 8.23 -20.31
N PRO A 311 -1.35 8.45 -20.61
CA PRO A 311 -2.39 8.47 -19.59
C PRO A 311 -2.38 7.19 -18.74
N GLY A 312 -2.51 7.36 -17.43
CA GLY A 312 -2.52 6.27 -16.45
C GLY A 312 -1.14 5.86 -15.94
N LEU A 313 -0.07 6.50 -16.42
CA LEU A 313 1.29 6.37 -15.87
C LEU A 313 1.71 7.66 -15.18
N TYR A 314 2.72 7.58 -14.31
CA TYR A 314 3.33 8.76 -13.73
C TYR A 314 4.18 9.48 -14.77
N ALA A 315 4.21 10.81 -14.69
CA ALA A 315 4.96 11.68 -15.56
C ALA A 315 5.68 12.75 -14.73
N ALA A 316 6.58 13.46 -15.40
CA ALA A 316 7.35 14.55 -14.87
C ALA A 316 7.39 15.71 -15.86
N THR A 317 7.37 16.92 -15.33
CA THR A 317 7.56 18.14 -16.11
C THR A 317 9.00 18.61 -15.93
N PHE A 318 9.70 18.84 -17.04
CA PHE A 318 11.05 19.39 -17.09
C PHE A 318 11.03 20.76 -17.76
N GLU A 319 11.90 21.65 -17.30
CA GLU A 319 12.16 22.95 -17.91
C GLU A 319 13.60 23.00 -18.42
N LYS A 320 13.80 23.57 -19.61
CA LYS A 320 15.12 23.81 -20.19
C LYS A 320 15.15 25.17 -20.90
N GLY A 321 15.51 26.21 -20.16
CA GLY A 321 15.34 27.58 -20.65
C GLY A 321 13.86 27.93 -20.71
N ASP A 322 13.36 28.35 -21.86
CA ASP A 322 11.93 28.67 -22.06
C ASP A 322 11.07 27.46 -22.48
N ASP A 323 11.71 26.30 -22.74
CA ASP A 323 11.02 25.09 -23.20
C ASP A 323 10.58 24.21 -22.02
N VAL A 324 9.34 23.70 -22.10
CA VAL A 324 8.78 22.72 -21.15
C VAL A 324 8.63 21.37 -21.84
N GLU A 325 9.24 20.33 -21.27
CA GLU A 325 9.17 18.95 -21.76
C GLU A 325 8.43 18.05 -20.76
N PHE A 326 7.68 17.06 -21.28
CA PHE A 326 7.02 16.04 -20.46
C PHE A 326 7.66 14.67 -20.65
N TRP A 327 8.00 14.02 -19.55
CA TRP A 327 8.69 12.74 -19.51
C TRP A 327 7.93 11.75 -18.64
N GLN A 328 7.84 10.49 -19.04
CA GLN A 328 7.26 9.44 -18.21
C GLN A 328 8.20 9.12 -17.03
N PHE A 329 7.66 9.04 -15.83
CA PHE A 329 8.38 8.66 -14.61
C PHE A 329 8.12 7.18 -14.30
N ASP A 330 9.18 6.39 -14.28
CA ASP A 330 9.15 4.96 -13.97
C ASP A 330 10.14 4.62 -12.85
N SER A 331 9.83 3.55 -12.12
CA SER A 331 10.75 2.94 -11.17
C SER A 331 10.49 1.44 -11.08
N ASP A 332 11.56 0.66 -10.95
CA ASP A 332 11.44 -0.75 -10.58
C ASP A 332 11.02 -0.92 -9.12
N PHE A 333 11.03 0.15 -8.33
CA PHE A 333 10.56 0.17 -6.95
C PHE A 333 9.13 0.70 -6.90
N ALA A 334 8.37 0.33 -5.87
CA ALA A 334 7.04 0.89 -5.62
C ALA A 334 7.17 2.39 -5.28
N VAL A 335 6.43 3.24 -6.00
CA VAL A 335 6.49 4.71 -5.88
C VAL A 335 5.23 5.34 -5.30
N ASP A 336 4.13 4.60 -5.17
CA ASP A 336 2.82 5.14 -4.74
C ASP A 336 2.88 5.96 -3.45
N ALA A 337 3.72 5.51 -2.50
CA ALA A 337 3.87 6.17 -1.21
C ALA A 337 4.86 7.35 -1.22
N ILE A 338 5.53 7.65 -2.33
CA ILE A 338 6.51 8.74 -2.38
C ILE A 338 5.80 10.09 -2.36
N ASP A 339 6.38 11.03 -1.63
CA ASP A 339 6.01 12.44 -1.70
C ASP A 339 6.68 13.04 -2.95
N PRO A 340 5.89 13.47 -3.97
CA PRO A 340 6.44 13.95 -5.23
C PRO A 340 7.27 15.23 -5.05
N ASP A 341 6.83 16.16 -4.20
CA ASP A 341 7.53 17.44 -3.99
C ASP A 341 8.85 17.22 -3.26
N ALA A 342 8.82 16.35 -2.24
CA ALA A 342 10.04 15.95 -1.53
C ALA A 342 11.02 15.24 -2.47
N LEU A 343 10.54 14.39 -3.39
CA LEU A 343 11.40 13.75 -4.38
C LEU A 343 12.01 14.79 -5.32
N VAL A 344 11.19 15.67 -5.91
CA VAL A 344 11.64 16.73 -6.81
C VAL A 344 12.72 17.57 -6.15
N SER A 345 12.47 18.09 -4.94
CA SER A 345 13.42 18.94 -4.22
C SER A 345 14.78 18.31 -3.96
N VAL A 346 14.90 16.98 -3.83
CA VAL A 346 16.20 16.33 -3.55
C VAL A 346 16.97 15.90 -4.80
N ILE A 347 16.31 15.73 -5.95
CA ILE A 347 16.95 15.27 -7.19
C ILE A 347 17.12 16.38 -8.24
N THR A 348 16.40 17.50 -8.13
CA THR A 348 16.40 18.55 -9.15
C THR A 348 17.80 19.11 -9.45
N ASP A 349 18.58 19.45 -8.42
CA ASP A 349 19.94 19.96 -8.62
C ASP A 349 20.83 18.95 -9.37
N GLN A 350 20.75 17.68 -8.98
CA GLN A 350 21.55 16.60 -9.57
C GLN A 350 21.18 16.38 -11.04
N ILE A 351 19.89 16.44 -11.35
CA ILE A 351 19.37 16.40 -12.71
C ILE A 351 19.85 17.62 -13.50
N PHE A 352 19.78 18.82 -12.93
CA PHE A 352 20.20 20.05 -13.59
C PHE A 352 21.69 20.00 -13.93
N TYR A 353 22.54 19.62 -13.00
CA TYR A 353 23.98 19.48 -13.26
C TYR A 353 24.30 18.43 -14.34
N ALA A 354 23.54 17.32 -14.38
CA ALA A 354 23.79 16.25 -15.35
C ALA A 354 23.21 16.55 -16.75
N THR A 355 22.16 17.38 -16.85
CA THR A 355 21.35 17.46 -18.08
C THR A 355 21.10 18.88 -18.59
N GLY A 356 21.30 19.89 -17.74
CA GLY A 356 20.90 21.28 -17.96
C GLY A 356 19.40 21.52 -17.87
N MET A 357 18.62 20.57 -17.35
CA MET A 357 17.16 20.66 -17.22
C MET A 357 16.74 20.66 -15.75
N SER A 358 15.73 21.45 -15.42
CA SER A 358 15.14 21.52 -14.08
C SER A 358 13.91 20.63 -14.03
N LEU A 359 13.84 19.70 -13.07
CA LEU A 359 12.63 18.94 -12.78
C LEU A 359 11.67 19.81 -11.97
N LEU A 360 10.43 20.00 -12.45
CA LEU A 360 9.45 20.88 -11.82
C LEU A 360 8.43 20.13 -10.96
N GLU A 361 7.86 19.05 -11.48
CA GLU A 361 6.84 18.25 -10.77
C GLU A 361 6.86 16.79 -11.23
N ILE A 362 6.33 15.90 -10.40
CA ILE A 362 6.01 14.51 -10.74
C ILE A 362 4.53 14.28 -10.39
N PHE A 363 3.76 13.72 -11.32
CA PHE A 363 2.30 13.59 -11.19
C PHE A 363 1.75 12.40 -11.97
N LEU A 364 0.49 12.03 -11.72
CA LEU A 364 -0.24 11.06 -12.54
C LEU A 364 -0.73 11.73 -13.83
N MET A 365 -0.35 11.20 -14.99
CA MET A 365 -0.78 11.70 -16.30
C MET A 365 -2.18 11.20 -16.66
N TYR A 366 -3.04 12.09 -17.15
CA TYR A 366 -4.41 11.81 -17.62
C TYR A 366 -4.89 12.97 -18.52
N ASP A 367 -6.00 12.81 -19.24
CA ASP A 367 -6.40 13.70 -20.34
C ASP A 367 -6.43 15.20 -19.98
N ALA A 368 -6.93 15.58 -18.80
CA ALA A 368 -6.95 16.99 -18.38
C ALA A 368 -5.57 17.59 -18.07
N ARG A 369 -4.51 16.76 -18.04
CA ARG A 369 -3.11 17.12 -17.85
C ARG A 369 -2.28 16.97 -19.13
N VAL A 370 -2.87 16.46 -20.22
CA VAL A 370 -2.19 16.41 -21.51
C VAL A 370 -1.98 17.87 -21.94
N PRO A 371 -0.74 18.32 -22.19
CA PRO A 371 -0.53 19.64 -22.74
C PRO A 371 -1.35 19.72 -24.02
N SER A 372 -2.27 20.69 -24.10
CA SER A 372 -3.00 20.97 -25.32
C SER A 372 -1.96 21.03 -26.42
N GLN A 373 -1.99 20.06 -27.34
CA GLN A 373 -1.19 20.15 -28.55
C GLN A 373 -1.61 21.46 -29.16
N SER A 374 -0.76 22.48 -29.05
CA SER A 374 -0.87 23.67 -29.83
C SER A 374 -0.81 23.18 -31.27
N VAL A 375 -1.98 23.08 -31.88
CA VAL A 375 -2.12 22.97 -33.31
C VAL A 375 -1.41 24.21 -33.83
N LYS A 376 -0.13 24.07 -34.18
CA LYS A 376 0.57 25.03 -35.00
C LYS A 376 -0.09 24.93 -36.38
N THR A 377 -1.12 25.75 -36.60
CA THR A 377 -1.52 26.19 -37.94
C THR A 377 -0.42 27.05 -38.54
#